data_AF-A0A1Q8DSZ2-F1
#
_entry.id   AF-A0A1Q8DSZ2-F1
#
_cell.length_a   1.000
_cell.length_b   1.000
_cell.length_c   1.000
_cell.angle_alpha   90.00
_cell.angle_beta   90.00
_cell.angle_gamma   90.00
#
_symmetry.space_group_name_H-M   'P 1'
#
loop_
_entity.id
_entity.type
_entity.pdbx_description
1 polymer ?
#
loop_
_entity_poly.entity_id
_entity_poly.type
_entity_poly.pdbx_seq_one_letter_code
_entity_poly.pdbx_strand_id
1 'polypeptide(L)'
;MQKNLSKRLSAIKPSSLILSLVLALTACNSTLNTATPTTVPAQSSTNNNSQMLENTLTHCPTSHSESTMCTMQYDPVCVKTKVGSVISYRTAGNACSACNIPEAIGYTKGECS
;
A
#
# COMPACT_ATOMS: atom_id res chain seq x y z
N MET A 1 50.26 -17.61 -35.98
CA MET A 1 51.18 -18.46 -35.19
C MET A 1 51.47 -17.76 -33.86
N GLN A 2 51.56 -18.56 -32.80
CA GLN A 2 51.57 -18.19 -31.38
C GLN A 2 52.61 -17.14 -30.94
N LYS A 3 52.33 -16.37 -29.87
CA LYS A 3 52.88 -16.62 -28.51
C LYS A 3 52.48 -15.54 -27.50
N ASN A 4 51.92 -16.03 -26.40
CA ASN A 4 51.81 -15.49 -25.03
C ASN A 4 52.41 -14.11 -24.74
N LEU A 5 51.57 -13.19 -24.26
CA LEU A 5 52.00 -11.98 -23.56
C LEU A 5 51.63 -12.05 -22.08
N SER A 6 52.68 -12.19 -21.29
CA SER A 6 52.84 -12.10 -19.85
C SER A 6 52.18 -10.87 -19.22
N LYS A 7 51.60 -11.00 -18.02
CA LYS A 7 52.20 -10.51 -16.75
C LYS A 7 51.19 -10.52 -15.61
N ARG A 8 51.73 -10.89 -14.45
CA ARG A 8 51.06 -11.00 -13.15
C ARG A 8 50.58 -9.64 -12.65
N LEU A 9 49.32 -9.55 -12.21
CA LEU A 9 48.83 -8.53 -11.27
C LEU A 9 48.30 -9.31 -10.05
N SER A 10 49.12 -9.42 -9.01
CA SER A 10 49.17 -8.52 -7.84
C SER A 10 48.16 -8.94 -6.79
N ALA A 11 48.70 -9.42 -5.67
CA ALA A 11 47.99 -10.04 -4.57
C ALA A 11 46.96 -9.10 -3.92
N ILE A 12 45.72 -9.58 -3.81
CA ILE A 12 44.64 -8.92 -3.08
C ILE A 12 44.94 -9.07 -1.58
N LYS A 13 45.22 -7.94 -0.91
CA LYS A 13 45.40 -7.87 0.55
C LYS A 13 44.10 -7.28 1.13
N PRO A 14 43.33 -8.01 1.96
CA PRO A 14 42.08 -7.49 2.51
C PRO A 14 42.42 -6.63 3.74
N SER A 15 42.46 -5.31 3.56
CA SER A 15 42.52 -4.37 4.68
C SER A 15 41.13 -3.84 4.96
N SER A 16 40.57 -4.31 6.08
CA SER A 16 39.28 -3.94 6.64
C SER A 16 39.15 -2.43 6.86
N LEU A 17 38.14 -1.82 6.27
CA LEU A 17 37.48 -0.59 6.76
C LEU A 17 36.00 -0.65 6.34
N ILE A 18 35.23 -1.44 7.11
CA ILE A 18 33.78 -1.42 7.07
C ILE A 18 33.36 -0.18 7.85
N LEU A 19 33.04 0.91 7.15
CA LEU A 19 32.40 2.09 7.74
C LEU A 19 30.89 1.96 7.54
N SER A 20 30.24 1.16 8.38
CA SER A 20 28.78 1.08 8.44
C SER A 20 28.23 2.33 9.13
N LEU A 21 27.75 3.29 8.34
CA LEU A 21 26.99 4.43 8.83
C LEU A 21 25.54 3.99 9.05
N VAL A 22 25.19 3.62 10.30
CA VAL A 22 23.82 3.28 10.69
C VAL A 22 23.07 4.59 10.96
N LEU A 23 22.23 5.03 10.01
CA LEU A 23 21.24 6.08 10.26
C LEU A 23 20.04 5.45 10.99
N ALA A 24 19.91 5.71 12.28
CA ALA A 24 18.69 5.41 13.02
C ALA A 24 17.64 6.50 12.70
N LEU A 25 16.55 6.14 12.00
CA LEU A 25 15.38 7.00 11.90
C LEU A 25 14.53 6.83 13.16
N THR A 26 14.48 7.86 14.00
CA THR A 26 13.51 7.95 15.09
C THR A 26 12.16 8.41 14.52
N ALA A 27 11.17 7.53 14.50
CA ALA A 27 9.79 7.88 14.16
C ALA A 27 9.11 8.54 15.37
N CYS A 28 8.63 9.77 15.21
CA CYS A 28 7.75 10.41 16.18
C CYS A 28 6.30 9.99 15.90
N ASN A 29 5.68 9.28 16.84
CA ASN A 29 4.24 9.01 16.83
C ASN A 29 3.48 10.24 17.34
N SER A 30 2.66 10.87 16.51
CA SER A 30 1.61 11.77 16.97
C SER A 30 0.33 10.98 17.16
N THR A 31 -0.04 10.73 18.41
CA THR A 31 -1.39 10.32 18.80
C THR A 31 -2.21 11.57 19.08
N LEU A 32 -3.51 11.52 18.74
CA LEU A 32 -4.65 11.95 19.57
C LEU A 32 -5.68 12.91 18.90
N ASN A 33 -6.87 12.34 18.64
CA ASN A 33 -8.25 12.87 18.80
C ASN A 33 -8.75 14.00 17.89
N THR A 34 -10.04 14.19 17.59
CA THR A 34 -11.33 13.48 17.70
C THR A 34 -12.31 14.45 17.02
N ALA A 35 -13.15 14.00 16.09
CA ALA A 35 -14.40 14.70 15.78
C ALA A 35 -15.47 13.70 15.30
N THR A 36 -16.55 13.68 16.07
CA THR A 36 -17.78 12.89 16.03
C THR A 36 -18.70 13.27 14.83
N PRO A 37 -19.78 12.50 14.59
CA PRO A 37 -20.31 12.16 13.26
C PRO A 37 -21.44 13.06 12.78
N THR A 38 -21.65 13.10 11.45
CA THR A 38 -22.93 13.50 10.85
C THR A 38 -23.50 12.37 10.01
N THR A 39 -24.58 11.82 10.55
CA THR A 39 -25.57 10.88 10.02
C THR A 39 -26.28 11.38 8.76
N VAL A 40 -26.45 10.54 7.71
CA VAL A 40 -27.62 10.43 6.79
C VAL A 40 -27.55 9.04 6.08
N PRO A 41 -28.68 8.34 5.77
CA PRO A 41 -28.85 6.89 6.01
C PRO A 41 -28.97 5.95 4.77
N ALA A 42 -28.90 4.64 5.08
CA ALA A 42 -29.55 3.46 4.45
C ALA A 42 -29.07 2.97 3.06
N GLN A 43 -29.03 1.67 2.68
CA GLN A 43 -29.21 0.34 3.29
C GLN A 43 -28.90 -0.71 2.17
N SER A 44 -28.32 -1.88 2.49
CA SER A 44 -28.79 -3.20 2.02
C SER A 44 -27.95 -4.32 2.65
N SER A 45 -28.60 -5.39 3.13
CA SER A 45 -28.01 -6.50 3.90
C SER A 45 -28.38 -7.85 3.30
N THR A 46 -27.46 -8.84 3.32
CA THR A 46 -27.75 -10.29 3.52
C THR A 46 -26.49 -11.08 3.93
N ASN A 47 -26.40 -11.37 5.24
CA ASN A 47 -26.13 -12.64 5.98
C ASN A 47 -24.94 -13.62 5.77
N ASN A 48 -24.18 -13.77 6.88
CA ASN A 48 -23.62 -14.97 7.57
C ASN A 48 -22.14 -15.44 7.44
N ASN A 49 -21.32 -14.83 8.31
CA ASN A 49 -20.35 -15.45 9.25
C ASN A 49 -18.93 -15.86 8.81
N SER A 50 -18.54 -15.66 7.55
CA SER A 50 -17.15 -15.26 7.19
C SER A 50 -17.05 -13.77 6.83
N GLN A 51 -18.17 -13.09 7.08
CA GLN A 51 -18.66 -11.89 6.42
C GLN A 51 -18.44 -10.62 7.21
N MET A 52 -17.84 -10.66 8.40
CA MET A 52 -17.79 -9.46 9.23
C MET A 52 -16.87 -8.38 8.62
N LEU A 53 -15.79 -8.78 7.94
CA LEU A 53 -14.91 -7.87 7.20
C LEU A 53 -15.45 -7.55 5.80
N GLU A 54 -16.17 -8.48 5.17
CA GLU A 54 -16.80 -8.29 3.86
C GLU A 54 -18.03 -7.37 3.93
N ASN A 55 -18.74 -7.35 5.06
CA ASN A 55 -19.90 -6.48 5.30
C ASN A 55 -19.52 -5.02 5.55
N THR A 56 -18.24 -4.73 5.80
CA THR A 56 -17.72 -3.35 5.91
C THR A 56 -17.05 -2.90 4.61
N LEU A 57 -16.90 -3.80 3.64
CA LEU A 57 -16.24 -3.53 2.38
C LEU A 57 -17.20 -2.81 1.42
N THR A 58 -16.93 -1.53 1.20
CA THR A 58 -17.55 -0.78 0.12
C THR A 58 -16.93 -1.23 -1.19
N HIS A 59 -17.74 -1.75 -2.11
CA HIS A 59 -17.25 -2.26 -3.39
C HIS A 59 -16.92 -1.12 -4.36
N CYS A 60 -15.83 -1.28 -5.11
CA CYS A 60 -15.50 -0.39 -6.20
C CYS A 60 -16.29 -0.75 -7.47
N PRO A 61 -16.57 0.21 -8.36
CA PRO A 61 -17.20 -0.08 -9.64
C PRO A 61 -16.32 -1.04 -10.47
N THR A 62 -16.94 -1.99 -11.17
CA THR A 62 -16.22 -2.92 -12.07
C THR A 62 -15.61 -2.23 -13.28
N SER A 63 -16.12 -1.06 -13.65
CA SER A 63 -15.60 -0.22 -14.73
C SER A 63 -14.76 0.91 -14.15
N HIS A 64 -13.45 0.85 -14.38
CA HIS A 64 -12.53 1.93 -14.05
C HIS A 64 -12.40 2.86 -15.25
N SER A 65 -12.60 4.16 -15.05
CA SER A 65 -12.21 5.15 -16.05
C SER A 65 -10.80 5.62 -15.74
N GLU A 66 -9.88 5.44 -16.70
CA GLU A 66 -8.49 5.91 -16.62
C GLU A 66 -8.36 7.43 -16.35
N SER A 67 -9.45 8.18 -16.51
CA SER A 67 -9.53 9.63 -16.34
C SER A 67 -10.27 10.09 -15.08
N THR A 68 -10.51 9.22 -14.08
CA THR A 68 -11.15 9.67 -12.83
C THR A 68 -10.29 10.70 -12.12
N MET A 69 -10.85 11.89 -11.89
CA MET A 69 -10.24 12.95 -11.11
C MET A 69 -10.78 12.92 -9.69
N CYS A 70 -9.88 12.81 -8.71
CA CYS A 70 -10.22 12.78 -7.29
C CYS A 70 -9.80 14.07 -6.61
N THR A 71 -10.54 14.46 -5.57
CA THR A 71 -10.14 15.57 -4.69
C THR A 71 -8.88 15.18 -3.89
N MET A 72 -8.12 16.20 -3.45
CA MET A 72 -6.96 16.01 -2.58
C MET A 72 -7.32 15.96 -1.09
N GLN A 73 -8.61 15.85 -0.74
CA GLN A 73 -9.03 15.71 0.65
C GLN A 73 -8.56 14.35 1.16
N TYR A 74 -7.90 14.36 2.31
CA TYR A 74 -7.49 13.14 2.99
C TYR A 74 -8.63 12.67 3.91
N ASP A 75 -9.16 11.48 3.63
CA ASP A 75 -10.16 10.71 4.38
C ASP A 75 -9.84 9.22 4.16
N PRO A 76 -8.83 8.69 4.87
CA PRO A 76 -8.14 7.47 4.46
C PRO A 76 -9.05 6.23 4.48
N VAL A 77 -8.76 5.33 3.55
CA VAL A 77 -9.45 4.05 3.42
C VAL A 77 -8.43 2.92 3.17
N CYS A 78 -8.74 1.72 3.66
CA CYS A 78 -7.93 0.53 3.43
C CYS A 78 -8.53 -0.22 2.25
N VAL A 79 -7.81 -0.18 1.11
CA VAL A 79 -8.24 -0.75 -0.17
C VAL A 79 -7.84 -2.21 -0.24
N LYS A 80 -8.77 -3.05 -0.70
CA LYS A 80 -8.54 -4.45 -1.04
C LYS A 80 -8.40 -4.55 -2.56
N THR A 81 -7.26 -5.04 -3.03
CA THR A 81 -7.05 -5.34 -4.45
C THR A 81 -6.95 -6.84 -4.67
N LYS A 82 -7.25 -7.29 -5.89
CA LYS A 82 -7.17 -8.70 -6.28
C LYS A 82 -6.57 -8.86 -7.67
N VAL A 83 -5.38 -9.46 -7.73
CA VAL A 83 -4.72 -9.84 -8.99
C VAL A 83 -4.69 -11.36 -9.08
N GLY A 84 -5.52 -11.94 -9.95
CA GLY A 84 -5.71 -13.38 -10.00
C GLY A 84 -6.26 -13.93 -8.67
N SER A 85 -5.46 -14.70 -7.95
CA SER A 85 -5.81 -15.24 -6.61
C SER A 85 -5.17 -14.48 -5.45
N VAL A 86 -4.31 -13.49 -5.73
CA VAL A 86 -3.58 -12.75 -4.69
C VAL A 86 -4.41 -11.55 -4.24
N ILE A 87 -4.62 -11.45 -2.92
CA ILE A 87 -5.24 -10.30 -2.27
C ILE A 87 -4.15 -9.45 -1.63
N SER A 88 -4.20 -8.14 -1.82
CA SER A 88 -3.36 -7.20 -1.09
C SER A 88 -4.17 -6.03 -0.53
N TYR A 89 -3.63 -5.42 0.53
CA TYR A 89 -4.24 -4.30 1.21
C TYR A 89 -3.29 -3.11 1.20
N ARG A 90 -3.81 -1.91 0.94
CA ARG A 90 -3.05 -0.67 1.04
C ARG A 90 -3.93 0.51 1.40
N THR A 91 -3.38 1.46 2.15
CA THR A 91 -4.04 2.73 2.45
C THR A 91 -4.10 3.60 1.19
N ALA A 92 -5.29 4.13 0.88
CA ALA A 92 -5.48 5.18 -0.09
C ALA A 92 -5.93 6.46 0.62
N GLY A 93 -5.61 7.63 0.02
CA GLY A 93 -5.87 8.93 0.65
C GLY A 93 -7.36 9.25 0.81
N ASN A 94 -8.21 8.72 -0.07
CA ASN A 94 -9.66 8.75 0.05
C ASN A 94 -10.34 7.67 -0.80
N ALA A 95 -11.65 7.49 -0.60
CA ALA A 95 -12.48 6.54 -1.34
C ALA A 95 -12.40 6.67 -2.87
N CYS A 96 -12.29 7.90 -3.41
CA CYS A 96 -12.15 8.10 -4.85
C CYS A 96 -10.82 7.53 -5.35
N SER A 97 -9.72 7.92 -4.71
CA SER A 97 -8.38 7.42 -5.06
C SER A 97 -8.27 5.89 -4.87
N ALA A 98 -9.02 5.32 -3.91
CA ALA A 98 -9.09 3.89 -3.68
C ALA A 98 -9.68 3.11 -4.85
N CYS A 99 -10.79 3.59 -5.41
CA CYS A 99 -11.42 2.93 -6.55
C CYS A 99 -10.80 3.32 -7.90
N ASN A 100 -9.88 4.29 -7.94
CA ASN A 100 -9.07 4.56 -9.12
C ASN A 100 -7.83 3.66 -9.23
N ILE A 101 -7.61 2.80 -8.23
CA ILE A 101 -6.56 1.80 -8.26
C ILE A 101 -6.98 0.67 -9.22
N PRO A 102 -6.12 0.32 -10.19
CA PRO A 102 -6.30 -0.90 -10.97
C PRO A 102 -6.42 -2.10 -10.03
N GLU A 103 -7.32 -3.02 -10.36
CA GLU A 103 -7.59 -4.24 -9.58
C GLU A 103 -8.18 -4.04 -8.17
N ALA A 104 -8.64 -2.83 -7.82
CA ALA A 104 -9.40 -2.59 -6.59
C ALA A 104 -10.77 -3.24 -6.67
N ILE A 105 -11.09 -4.08 -5.69
CA ILE A 105 -12.42 -4.71 -5.56
C ILE A 105 -13.28 -4.01 -4.51
N GLY A 106 -12.66 -3.25 -3.61
CA GLY A 106 -13.37 -2.45 -2.61
C GLY A 106 -12.44 -1.84 -1.57
N TYR A 107 -13.00 -1.13 -0.61
CA TYR A 107 -12.28 -0.49 0.49
C TYR A 107 -13.09 -0.49 1.79
N THR A 108 -12.41 -0.32 2.91
CA THR A 108 -12.99 -0.11 4.24
C THR A 108 -12.54 1.24 4.79
N LYS A 109 -13.32 1.87 5.68
CA LYS A 109 -12.95 3.16 6.27
C LYS A 109 -11.72 3.02 7.19
N GLY A 110 -10.85 4.03 7.17
CA GLY A 110 -9.62 4.09 7.96
C GLY A 110 -8.41 3.52 7.22
N GLU A 111 -7.21 3.79 7.74
CA GLU A 111 -5.97 3.22 7.21
C GLU A 111 -5.90 1.70 7.44
N CYS A 112 -5.07 1.00 6.66
CA CYS A 112 -4.80 -0.41 6.93
C CYS A 112 -4.05 -0.59 8.27
N SER A 113 -4.34 -1.68 8.99
CA SER A 113 -3.70 -2.06 10.26
C SER A 113 -2.38 -2.79 10.07
#